data_AF-M0ETR3-F1
#
_entry.id   AF-M0ETR3-F1
#
_cell.length_a   1.000
_cell.length_b   1.000
_cell.length_c   1.000
_cell.angle_alpha   90.00
_cell.angle_beta   90.00
_cell.angle_gamma   90.00
#
_symmetry.space_group_name_H-M   'P 1'
#
loop_
_entity.id
_entity.type
_entity.pdbx_description
1 polymer ?
#
loop_
_entity_poly.entity_id
_entity_poly.type
_entity_poly.pdbx_seq_one_letter_code
_entity_poly.pdbx_strand_id
1 'polypeptide(L)'
;MNAYDVFGTEGEDETLAEEVVRTGTPIREEEFRSAERPDGSKAHARAIGTPIQTPTGEVVGAVELLFDVTAVVQQRKTLTDLQEELSDNVETSMKQLGESTTEVANRSNEITQLVSEQAAELERTQGDVSGFSATVEEIASSAEEVSSQSAESRALAQESVDTASEVIDQVDDTAEKSATVADDVADLRDEIEQVEEFVGVINDIAEQTNMLALNANIEAARSDSDGFAVVADEVKSLAGRSQDQADNIEDTVAEIKAKANRTTNEVNTANDEIQSARDDIQAVLENQQQILAAVEQTESGISEIADATDEQANVAEEISSAVDDVSQRAQVVNDEIAEIADENESQTEMVSRLTRQVEQIDRELAEVMDGSV
;
A
#
# COMPACT_ATOMS: atom_id res chain seq x y z
N MET A 1 -33.34 -94.51 16.59
CA MET A 1 -34.45 -94.22 15.65
C MET A 1 -34.12 -95.00 14.39
N ASN A 2 -35.02 -95.85 13.89
CA ASN A 2 -34.70 -96.60 12.68
C ASN A 2 -34.88 -95.66 11.48
N ALA A 3 -34.04 -95.81 10.45
CA ALA A 3 -34.05 -94.89 9.31
C ALA A 3 -35.39 -94.91 8.54
N TYR A 4 -36.08 -96.06 8.54
CA TYR A 4 -37.44 -96.22 8.00
C TYR A 4 -38.50 -95.40 8.74
N ASP A 5 -38.32 -95.15 10.05
CA ASP A 5 -39.26 -94.35 10.87
C ASP A 5 -39.20 -92.84 10.52
N VAL A 6 -38.15 -92.41 9.81
CA VAL A 6 -37.88 -90.99 9.52
C VAL A 6 -38.07 -90.67 8.05
N PHE A 7 -37.49 -91.48 7.15
CA PHE A 7 -37.55 -91.20 5.72
C PHE A 7 -38.71 -91.92 5.02
N GLY A 8 -39.26 -92.99 5.63
CA GLY A 8 -40.36 -93.78 5.07
C GLY A 8 -40.06 -94.36 3.69
N THR A 9 -41.03 -95.09 3.15
CA THR A 9 -41.10 -95.48 1.72
C THR A 9 -42.53 -95.27 1.19
N GLU A 10 -43.31 -94.42 1.87
CA GLU A 10 -44.72 -94.20 1.57
C GLU A 10 -44.86 -93.30 0.35
N GLY A 11 -45.36 -93.83 -0.75
CA GLY A 11 -45.56 -93.11 -2.02
C GLY A 11 -44.55 -93.42 -3.12
N GLU A 12 -43.57 -94.28 -2.86
CA GLU A 12 -42.62 -94.78 -3.85
C GLU A 12 -43.11 -96.11 -4.45
N ASP A 13 -43.06 -96.22 -5.78
CA ASP A 13 -43.51 -97.42 -6.51
C ASP A 13 -42.46 -98.57 -6.45
N GLU A 14 -41.19 -98.24 -6.25
CA GLU A 14 -40.05 -99.17 -6.11
C GLU A 14 -39.05 -98.58 -5.11
N THR A 15 -38.62 -99.37 -4.12
CA THR A 15 -37.57 -98.94 -3.18
C THR A 15 -36.18 -99.07 -3.80
N LEU A 16 -35.20 -98.28 -3.34
CA LEU A 16 -33.81 -98.38 -3.81
C LEU A 16 -33.25 -99.81 -3.67
N ALA A 17 -33.62 -100.52 -2.59
CA ALA A 17 -33.26 -101.92 -2.42
C ALA A 17 -33.88 -102.84 -3.49
N GLU A 18 -35.13 -102.62 -3.89
CA GLU A 18 -35.79 -103.39 -4.97
C GLU A 18 -35.14 -103.11 -6.33
N GLU A 19 -34.81 -101.85 -6.60
CA GLU A 19 -34.13 -101.46 -7.84
C GLU A 19 -32.73 -102.08 -7.95
N VAL A 20 -31.97 -102.11 -6.84
CA VAL A 20 -30.66 -102.75 -6.78
C VAL A 20 -30.75 -104.26 -6.92
N VAL A 21 -31.79 -104.91 -6.39
CA VAL A 21 -32.04 -106.35 -6.63
C VAL A 21 -32.34 -106.62 -8.11
N ARG A 22 -33.13 -105.76 -8.75
CA ARG A 22 -33.53 -105.88 -10.16
C ARG A 22 -32.37 -105.66 -11.12
N THR A 23 -31.55 -104.64 -10.86
CA THR A 23 -30.44 -104.24 -11.73
C THR A 23 -29.15 -105.00 -11.43
N GLY A 24 -28.99 -105.49 -10.20
CA GLY A 24 -27.78 -106.14 -9.72
C GLY A 24 -26.58 -105.20 -9.60
N THR A 25 -26.77 -103.89 -9.73
CA THR A 25 -25.73 -102.87 -9.63
C THR A 25 -25.88 -102.06 -8.35
N PRO A 26 -24.79 -101.71 -7.66
CA PRO A 26 -24.85 -100.73 -6.57
C PRO A 26 -25.38 -99.39 -7.10
N ILE A 27 -26.35 -98.82 -6.40
CA ILE A 27 -26.94 -97.50 -6.74
C ILE A 27 -26.70 -96.58 -5.53
N ARG A 28 -26.19 -95.39 -5.81
CA ARG A 28 -26.08 -94.30 -4.84
C ARG A 28 -26.95 -93.17 -5.33
N GLU A 29 -27.84 -92.69 -4.47
CA GLU A 29 -28.65 -91.51 -4.80
C GLU A 29 -27.76 -90.27 -4.90
N GLU A 30 -27.94 -89.53 -5.97
CA GLU A 30 -27.27 -88.24 -6.19
C GLU A 30 -27.85 -87.18 -5.24
N GLU A 31 -29.19 -87.12 -5.12
CA GLU A 31 -29.87 -86.26 -4.17
C GLU A 31 -29.95 -86.87 -2.76
N PHE A 32 -30.01 -86.01 -1.75
CA PHE A 32 -30.27 -86.45 -0.37
C PHE A 32 -31.76 -86.41 -0.09
N ARG A 33 -32.26 -87.43 0.60
CA ARG A 33 -33.63 -87.45 1.13
C ARG A 33 -33.71 -86.50 2.32
N SER A 34 -34.83 -85.82 2.47
CA SER A 34 -35.08 -84.87 3.56
C SER A 34 -36.37 -85.19 4.28
N ALA A 35 -36.34 -85.27 5.61
CA ALA A 35 -37.51 -85.55 6.41
C ALA A 35 -37.47 -84.81 7.75
N GLU A 36 -38.63 -84.65 8.39
CA GLU A 36 -38.74 -84.08 9.73
C GLU A 36 -38.71 -85.20 10.76
N ARG A 37 -37.77 -85.13 11.71
CA ARG A 37 -37.72 -86.03 12.85
C ARG A 37 -38.92 -85.74 13.77
N PRO A 38 -39.38 -86.70 14.59
CA PRO A 38 -40.46 -86.49 15.56
C PRO A 38 -40.25 -85.35 16.58
N ASP A 39 -39.02 -84.87 16.73
CA ASP A 39 -38.66 -83.73 17.58
C ASP A 39 -38.72 -82.37 16.84
N GLY A 40 -39.14 -82.35 15.57
CA GLY A 40 -39.23 -81.17 14.71
C GLY A 40 -37.93 -80.79 13.98
N SER A 41 -36.82 -81.52 14.21
CA SER A 41 -35.56 -81.26 13.52
C SER A 41 -35.56 -81.87 12.11
N LYS A 42 -34.96 -81.18 11.13
CA LYS A 42 -34.76 -81.76 9.80
C LYS A 42 -33.61 -82.78 9.81
N ALA A 43 -33.82 -83.93 9.17
CA ALA A 43 -32.83 -84.93 8.88
C ALA A 43 -32.59 -85.01 7.38
N HIS A 44 -31.32 -85.12 6.99
CA HIS A 44 -30.91 -85.41 5.62
C HIS A 44 -30.16 -86.73 5.58
N ALA A 45 -30.54 -87.62 4.66
CA ALA A 45 -29.85 -88.88 4.48
C ALA A 45 -29.56 -89.14 3.00
N ARG A 46 -28.41 -89.76 2.74
CA ARG A 46 -28.05 -90.25 1.41
C ARG A 46 -28.15 -91.77 1.41
N ALA A 47 -28.95 -92.30 0.48
CA ALA A 47 -29.15 -93.73 0.36
C ALA A 47 -28.10 -94.35 -0.58
N ILE A 48 -27.54 -95.48 -0.13
CA ILE A 48 -26.69 -96.34 -0.95
C ILE A 48 -27.26 -97.75 -0.89
N GLY A 49 -27.73 -98.24 -2.02
CA GLY A 49 -28.16 -99.61 -2.20
C GLY A 49 -27.01 -100.45 -2.76
N THR A 50 -26.71 -101.59 -2.14
CA THR A 50 -25.69 -102.54 -2.60
C THR A 50 -26.30 -103.93 -2.72
N PRO A 51 -26.10 -104.65 -3.84
CA PRO A 51 -26.64 -105.98 -4.02
C PRO A 51 -25.90 -106.99 -3.13
N ILE A 52 -26.64 -107.90 -2.52
CA ILE A 52 -26.10 -109.06 -1.80
C ILE A 52 -25.97 -110.19 -2.82
N GLN A 53 -24.74 -110.62 -3.08
CA GLN A 53 -24.46 -111.67 -4.06
C GLN A 53 -23.96 -112.95 -3.40
N THR A 54 -24.31 -114.09 -3.99
CA THR A 54 -23.69 -115.37 -3.66
C THR A 54 -22.24 -115.41 -4.17
N PRO A 55 -21.38 -116.33 -3.70
CA PRO A 55 -20.02 -116.49 -4.24
C PRO A 55 -19.95 -116.77 -5.75
N THR A 56 -21.07 -117.19 -6.35
CA THR A 56 -21.23 -117.43 -7.79
C THR A 56 -21.72 -116.20 -8.58
N GLY A 57 -21.94 -115.05 -7.91
CA GLY A 57 -22.33 -113.79 -8.54
C GLY A 57 -23.85 -113.58 -8.72
N GLU A 58 -24.68 -114.46 -8.17
CA GLU A 58 -26.15 -114.33 -8.24
C GLU A 58 -26.66 -113.39 -7.15
N VAL A 59 -27.44 -112.38 -7.51
CA VAL A 59 -28.04 -111.40 -6.59
C VAL A 59 -29.19 -112.05 -5.83
N VAL A 60 -29.08 -112.15 -4.50
CA VAL A 60 -30.06 -112.81 -3.61
C VAL A 60 -30.76 -111.83 -2.67
N GLY A 61 -30.41 -110.55 -2.74
CA GLY A 61 -31.01 -109.46 -1.96
C GLY A 61 -30.27 -108.15 -2.18
N ALA A 62 -30.63 -107.11 -1.45
CA ALA A 62 -29.90 -105.85 -1.39
C ALA A 62 -29.87 -105.31 0.04
N VAL A 63 -28.85 -104.53 0.35
CA VAL A 63 -28.77 -103.72 1.57
C VAL A 63 -28.87 -102.27 1.15
N GLU A 64 -29.85 -101.56 1.69
CA GLU A 64 -29.92 -100.10 1.63
C GLU A 64 -29.34 -99.52 2.93
N LEU A 65 -28.34 -98.65 2.78
CA LEU A 65 -27.75 -97.89 3.88
C LEU A 65 -28.12 -96.43 3.71
N LEU A 66 -28.75 -95.86 4.73
CA LEU A 66 -29.01 -94.43 4.84
C LEU A 66 -27.92 -93.79 5.70
N PHE A 67 -27.05 -92.99 5.08
CA PHE A 67 -26.03 -92.22 5.78
C PHE A 67 -26.61 -90.88 6.19
N ASP A 68 -26.64 -90.59 7.49
CA ASP A 68 -27.03 -89.27 7.99
C ASP A 68 -26.00 -88.22 7.53
N VAL A 69 -26.42 -87.35 6.62
CA VAL A 69 -25.64 -86.24 6.08
C VAL A 69 -26.15 -84.88 6.58
N THR A 70 -27.03 -84.87 7.60
CA THR A 70 -27.64 -83.66 8.15
C THR A 70 -26.60 -82.61 8.53
N ALA A 71 -25.53 -83.02 9.22
CA ALA A 71 -24.46 -82.11 9.65
C ALA A 71 -23.72 -81.49 8.46
N VAL A 72 -23.50 -82.25 7.38
CA VAL A 72 -22.80 -81.76 6.18
C VAL A 72 -23.68 -80.80 5.39
N VAL A 73 -24.97 -81.12 5.22
CA VAL A 73 -25.94 -80.24 4.53
C VAL A 73 -26.13 -78.93 5.31
N GLN A 74 -26.26 -79.00 6.63
CA GLN A 74 -26.36 -77.80 7.48
C GLN A 74 -25.08 -76.97 7.45
N GLN A 75 -23.89 -77.61 7.53
CA GLN A 75 -22.62 -76.91 7.43
C GLN A 75 -22.44 -76.22 6.07
N ARG A 76 -22.80 -76.89 4.96
CA ARG A 76 -22.78 -76.27 3.63
C ARG A 76 -23.71 -75.07 3.56
N LYS A 77 -24.93 -75.19 4.06
CA LYS A 77 -25.88 -74.07 4.10
C LYS A 77 -25.32 -72.90 4.89
N THR A 78 -24.79 -73.12 6.09
CA THR A 78 -24.17 -72.06 6.90
C THR A 78 -22.96 -71.42 6.20
N LEU A 79 -22.17 -72.20 5.46
CA LEU A 79 -21.05 -71.65 4.67
C LEU A 79 -21.54 -70.79 3.51
N THR A 80 -22.60 -71.18 2.80
CA THR A 80 -23.25 -70.35 1.77
C THR A 80 -23.79 -69.06 2.38
N ASP A 81 -24.60 -69.16 3.43
CA ASP A 81 -25.21 -67.99 4.07
C ASP A 81 -24.12 -66.99 4.55
N LEU A 82 -23.03 -67.49 5.15
CA LEU A 82 -21.91 -66.67 5.62
C LEU A 82 -21.12 -66.04 4.47
N GLN A 83 -20.93 -66.77 3.37
CA GLN A 83 -20.22 -66.27 2.20
C GLN A 83 -21.05 -65.22 1.48
N GLU A 84 -22.35 -65.43 1.26
CA GLU A 84 -23.23 -64.42 0.68
C GLU A 84 -23.18 -63.12 1.51
N GLU A 85 -23.27 -63.25 2.84
CA GLU A 85 -23.13 -62.09 3.73
C GLU A 85 -21.74 -61.44 3.62
N LEU A 86 -20.66 -62.21 3.51
CA LEU A 86 -19.31 -61.68 3.37
C LEU A 86 -19.11 -60.97 2.02
N SER A 87 -19.56 -61.57 0.93
CA SER A 87 -19.46 -61.02 -0.42
C SER A 87 -20.26 -59.71 -0.52
N ASP A 88 -21.50 -59.68 -0.03
CA ASP A 88 -22.32 -58.46 0.01
C ASP A 88 -21.64 -57.33 0.80
N ASN A 89 -21.07 -57.66 1.97
CA ASN A 89 -20.36 -56.69 2.80
C ASN A 89 -19.08 -56.18 2.13
N VAL A 90 -18.30 -57.07 1.51
CA VAL A 90 -17.08 -56.68 0.79
C VAL A 90 -17.46 -55.85 -0.42
N GLU A 91 -18.39 -56.27 -1.28
CA GLU A 91 -18.85 -55.50 -2.44
C GLU A 91 -19.33 -54.10 -2.07
N THR A 92 -20.12 -53.98 -1.01
CA THR A 92 -20.57 -52.68 -0.48
C THR A 92 -19.38 -51.81 -0.06
N SER A 93 -18.42 -52.39 0.66
CA SER A 93 -17.21 -51.69 1.10
C SER A 93 -16.32 -51.28 -0.08
N MET A 94 -16.18 -52.14 -1.09
CA MET A 94 -15.41 -51.86 -2.31
C MET A 94 -16.05 -50.74 -3.13
N LYS A 95 -17.38 -50.73 -3.23
CA LYS A 95 -18.12 -49.66 -3.90
C LYS A 95 -17.92 -48.31 -3.20
N GLN A 96 -18.06 -48.28 -1.87
CA GLN A 96 -17.81 -47.07 -1.09
C GLN A 96 -16.36 -46.59 -1.23
N LEU A 97 -15.40 -47.51 -1.23
CA LEU A 97 -13.99 -47.17 -1.44
C LEU A 97 -13.77 -46.60 -2.85
N GLY A 98 -14.35 -47.18 -3.89
CA GLY A 98 -14.25 -46.67 -5.26
C GLY A 98 -14.91 -45.29 -5.46
N GLU A 99 -16.03 -45.03 -4.78
CA GLU A 99 -16.64 -43.70 -4.73
C GLU A 99 -15.72 -42.70 -4.02
N SER A 100 -15.11 -43.09 -2.90
CA SER A 100 -14.17 -42.26 -2.14
C SER A 100 -12.89 -41.95 -2.93
N THR A 101 -12.31 -42.92 -3.64
CA THR A 101 -11.11 -42.67 -4.47
C THR A 101 -11.42 -41.72 -5.62
N THR A 102 -12.60 -41.84 -6.23
CA THR A 102 -13.07 -40.90 -7.26
C THR A 102 -13.23 -39.48 -6.70
N GLU A 103 -13.78 -39.34 -5.49
CA GLU A 103 -13.89 -38.04 -4.84
C GLU A 103 -12.52 -37.42 -4.53
N VAL A 104 -11.57 -38.22 -4.02
CA VAL A 104 -10.19 -37.78 -3.76
C VAL A 104 -9.51 -37.31 -5.04
N ALA A 105 -9.70 -38.01 -6.16
CA ALA A 105 -9.14 -37.61 -7.46
C ALA A 105 -9.68 -36.25 -7.92
N ASN A 106 -11.00 -36.05 -7.80
CA ASN A 106 -11.64 -34.79 -8.19
C ASN A 106 -11.16 -33.62 -7.32
N ARG A 107 -11.09 -33.82 -5.99
CA ARG A 107 -10.58 -32.80 -5.06
C ARG A 107 -9.11 -32.48 -5.31
N SER A 108 -8.30 -33.49 -5.63
CA SER A 108 -6.88 -33.30 -5.96
C SER A 108 -6.71 -32.42 -7.20
N ASN A 109 -7.49 -32.67 -8.25
CA ASN A 109 -7.50 -31.81 -9.46
C ASN A 109 -7.94 -30.37 -9.16
N GLU A 110 -8.96 -30.19 -8.32
CA GLU A 110 -9.42 -28.86 -7.89
C GLU A 110 -8.31 -28.11 -7.13
N ILE A 111 -7.59 -28.78 -6.22
CA ILE A 111 -6.47 -28.18 -5.49
C ILE A 111 -5.34 -27.80 -6.45
N THR A 112 -4.97 -28.65 -7.42
CA THR A 112 -3.95 -28.31 -8.43
C THR A 112 -4.32 -27.05 -9.23
N GLN A 113 -5.60 -26.90 -9.58
CA GLN A 113 -6.08 -25.69 -10.26
C GLN A 113 -5.93 -24.46 -9.35
N LEU A 114 -6.38 -24.55 -8.10
CA LEU A 114 -6.27 -23.45 -7.13
C LEU A 114 -4.82 -23.04 -6.89
N VAL A 115 -3.89 -24.00 -6.80
CA VAL A 115 -2.46 -23.71 -6.64
C VAL A 115 -1.89 -23.02 -7.88
N SER A 116 -2.32 -23.42 -9.08
CA SER A 116 -1.91 -22.76 -10.33
C SER A 116 -2.41 -21.32 -10.41
N GLU A 117 -3.66 -21.07 -10.00
CA GLU A 117 -4.24 -19.72 -9.91
C GLU A 117 -3.50 -18.87 -8.87
N GLN A 118 -3.19 -19.45 -7.70
CA GLN A 118 -2.41 -18.80 -6.66
C GLN A 118 -1.01 -18.41 -7.13
N ALA A 119 -0.33 -19.27 -7.90
CA ALA A 119 0.99 -18.97 -8.45
C ALA A 119 0.96 -17.76 -9.39
N ALA A 120 -0.07 -17.65 -10.24
CA ALA A 120 -0.24 -16.50 -11.14
C ALA A 120 -0.51 -15.20 -10.35
N GLU A 121 -1.29 -15.27 -9.28
CA GLU A 121 -1.56 -14.10 -8.41
C GLU A 121 -0.31 -13.64 -7.65
N LEU A 122 0.52 -14.58 -7.19
CA LEU A 122 1.80 -14.25 -6.55
C LEU A 122 2.77 -13.59 -7.54
N GLU A 123 2.83 -14.04 -8.79
CA GLU A 123 3.64 -13.40 -9.83
C GLU A 123 3.20 -11.96 -10.11
N ARG A 124 1.88 -11.70 -10.14
CA ARG A 124 1.35 -10.33 -10.23
C ARG A 124 1.74 -9.49 -9.02
N THR A 125 1.55 -10.03 -7.83
CA THR A 125 1.90 -9.35 -6.57
C THR A 125 3.38 -9.00 -6.52
N GLN A 126 4.27 -9.89 -6.96
CA GLN A 126 5.70 -9.61 -7.06
C GLN A 126 6.01 -8.44 -8.02
N GLY A 127 5.29 -8.38 -9.15
CA GLY A 127 5.37 -7.26 -10.09
C GLY A 127 4.90 -5.94 -9.45
N ASP A 128 3.80 -5.97 -8.71
CA ASP A 128 3.27 -4.81 -7.99
C ASP A 128 4.24 -4.32 -6.91
N VAL A 129 4.87 -5.24 -6.15
CA VAL A 129 5.90 -4.91 -5.14
C VAL A 129 7.13 -4.26 -5.79
N SER A 130 7.54 -4.76 -6.96
CA SER A 130 8.66 -4.18 -7.71
C SER A 130 8.33 -2.78 -8.23
N GLY A 131 7.10 -2.58 -8.72
CA GLY A 131 6.60 -1.25 -9.10
C GLY A 131 6.53 -0.30 -7.90
N PHE A 132 6.04 -0.79 -6.76
CA PHE A 132 5.98 -0.02 -5.51
C PHE A 132 7.38 0.39 -5.04
N SER A 133 8.35 -0.53 -5.07
CA SER A 133 9.75 -0.24 -4.71
C SER A 133 10.35 0.86 -5.60
N ALA A 134 10.10 0.84 -6.91
CA ALA A 134 10.53 1.90 -7.81
C ALA A 134 9.89 3.26 -7.46
N THR A 135 8.60 3.27 -7.07
CA THR A 135 7.95 4.52 -6.64
C THR A 135 8.50 5.05 -5.31
N VAL A 136 8.89 4.17 -4.40
CA VAL A 136 9.55 4.53 -3.13
C VAL A 136 10.90 5.20 -3.41
N GLU A 137 11.71 4.64 -4.31
CA GLU A 137 12.98 5.26 -4.74
C GLU A 137 12.78 6.64 -5.41
N GLU A 138 11.74 6.79 -6.24
CA GLU A 138 11.41 8.07 -6.88
C GLU A 138 10.97 9.13 -5.86
N ILE A 139 10.20 8.73 -4.84
CA ILE A 139 9.82 9.62 -3.74
C ILE A 139 11.05 10.02 -2.92
N ALA A 140 11.95 9.08 -2.60
CA ALA A 140 13.19 9.38 -1.89
C ALA A 140 14.04 10.41 -2.65
N SER A 141 14.25 10.20 -3.95
CA SER A 141 15.00 11.14 -4.80
C SER A 141 14.32 12.51 -4.87
N SER A 142 12.99 12.55 -4.93
CA SER A 142 12.23 13.81 -4.94
C SER A 142 12.36 14.54 -3.60
N ALA A 143 12.33 13.81 -2.48
CA ALA A 143 12.51 14.37 -1.15
C ALA A 143 13.91 15.01 -0.99
N GLU A 144 14.96 14.34 -1.49
CA GLU A 144 16.32 14.89 -1.52
C GLU A 144 16.42 16.17 -2.37
N GLU A 145 15.80 16.19 -3.55
CA GLU A 145 15.79 17.36 -4.43
C GLU A 145 15.11 18.56 -3.76
N VAL A 146 13.93 18.36 -3.17
CA VAL A 146 13.22 19.44 -2.46
C VAL A 146 13.99 19.87 -1.21
N SER A 147 14.69 18.96 -0.52
CA SER A 147 15.57 19.31 0.60
C SER A 147 16.71 20.23 0.15
N SER A 148 17.36 19.91 -0.96
CA SER A 148 18.43 20.74 -1.53
C SER A 148 17.91 22.12 -1.93
N GLN A 149 16.75 22.18 -2.59
CA GLN A 149 16.13 23.44 -3.00
C GLN A 149 15.66 24.29 -1.81
N SER A 150 15.22 23.65 -0.73
CA SER A 150 14.87 24.32 0.52
C SER A 150 16.10 24.96 1.17
N ALA A 151 17.23 24.24 1.22
CA ALA A 151 18.49 24.77 1.74
C ALA A 151 19.01 25.97 0.92
N GLU A 152 18.91 25.91 -0.41
CA GLU A 152 19.23 27.05 -1.29
C GLU A 152 18.30 28.25 -1.02
N SER A 153 17.00 28.00 -0.92
CA SER A 153 16.01 29.05 -0.62
C SER A 153 16.27 29.72 0.74
N ARG A 154 16.66 28.93 1.75
CA ARG A 154 17.08 29.44 3.07
C ARG A 154 18.28 30.37 2.96
N ALA A 155 19.31 29.96 2.20
CA ALA A 155 20.51 30.76 2.01
C ALA A 155 20.20 32.10 1.32
N LEU A 156 19.41 32.08 0.25
CA LEU A 156 18.99 33.28 -0.48
C LEU A 156 18.12 34.21 0.39
N ALA A 157 17.23 33.64 1.21
CA ALA A 157 16.41 34.43 2.13
C ALA A 157 17.27 35.10 3.21
N GLN A 158 18.27 34.40 3.75
CA GLN A 158 19.21 34.96 4.72
C GLN A 158 20.07 36.08 4.09
N GLU A 159 20.61 35.87 2.89
CA GLU A 159 21.36 36.90 2.16
C GLU A 159 20.50 38.15 1.92
N SER A 160 19.21 37.97 1.64
CA SER A 160 18.27 39.08 1.48
C SER A 160 18.03 39.84 2.79
N VAL A 161 17.98 39.14 3.94
CA VAL A 161 17.87 39.76 5.27
C VAL A 161 19.12 40.58 5.59
N ASP A 162 20.30 40.04 5.33
CA ASP A 162 21.57 40.71 5.57
C ASP A 162 21.68 41.97 4.69
N THR A 163 21.36 41.84 3.40
CA THR A 163 21.35 42.96 2.45
C THR A 163 20.34 44.04 2.86
N ALA A 164 19.12 43.66 3.22
CA ALA A 164 18.11 44.62 3.67
C ALA A 164 18.53 45.36 4.94
N SER A 165 19.24 44.69 5.85
CA SER A 165 19.80 45.33 7.04
C SER A 165 20.87 46.37 6.70
N GLU A 166 21.77 46.06 5.76
CA GLU A 166 22.76 47.03 5.27
C GLU A 166 22.12 48.24 4.58
N VAL A 167 21.01 48.04 3.85
CA VAL A 167 20.29 49.15 3.22
C VAL A 167 19.60 50.02 4.28
N ILE A 168 19.05 49.45 5.35
CA ILE A 168 18.50 50.25 6.47
C ILE A 168 19.58 51.15 7.07
N ASP A 169 20.78 50.62 7.32
CA ASP A 169 21.89 51.42 7.86
C ASP A 169 22.25 52.58 6.91
N GLN A 170 22.28 52.34 5.59
CA GLN A 170 22.52 53.40 4.60
C GLN A 170 21.40 54.45 4.52
N VAL A 171 20.15 54.02 4.70
CA VAL A 171 18.98 54.92 4.73
C VAL A 171 19.02 55.79 5.97
N ASP A 172 19.35 55.22 7.14
CA ASP A 172 19.50 55.96 8.39
C ASP A 172 20.67 56.98 8.31
N ASP A 173 21.82 56.58 7.74
CA ASP A 173 22.94 57.49 7.44
C ASP A 173 22.54 58.65 6.50
N THR A 174 21.67 58.37 5.54
CA THR A 174 21.18 59.38 4.60
C THR A 174 20.20 60.34 5.27
N ALA A 175 19.35 59.82 6.17
CA ALA A 175 18.45 60.63 6.99
C ALA A 175 19.23 61.62 7.87
N GLU A 176 20.32 61.18 8.51
CA GLU A 176 21.16 62.05 9.35
C GLU A 176 21.84 63.16 8.55
N LYS A 177 22.34 62.85 7.36
CA LYS A 177 22.91 63.85 6.43
C LYS A 177 21.86 64.85 5.95
N SER A 178 20.65 64.38 5.65
CA SER A 178 19.54 65.22 5.23
C SER A 178 19.10 66.18 6.34
N ALA A 179 19.06 65.70 7.60
CA ALA A 179 18.82 66.54 8.77
C ALA A 179 19.90 67.61 8.96
N THR A 180 21.17 67.27 8.76
CA THR A 180 22.28 68.23 8.80
C THR A 180 22.11 69.33 7.74
N VAL A 181 21.72 68.97 6.51
CA VAL A 181 21.46 69.96 5.45
C VAL A 181 20.25 70.84 5.79
N ALA A 182 19.22 70.30 6.45
CA ALA A 182 18.08 71.09 6.92
C ALA A 182 18.52 72.16 7.93
N ASP A 183 19.38 71.79 8.88
CA ASP A 183 19.93 72.69 9.89
C ASP A 183 20.82 73.77 9.24
N ASP A 184 21.73 73.39 8.33
CA ASP A 184 22.59 74.34 7.60
C ASP A 184 21.77 75.37 6.79
N VAL A 185 20.65 74.94 6.20
CA VAL A 185 19.75 75.83 5.45
C VAL A 185 18.95 76.74 6.39
N ALA A 186 18.61 76.29 7.60
CA ALA A 186 18.00 77.11 8.62
C ALA A 186 18.96 78.20 9.10
N ASP A 187 20.20 77.84 9.41
CA ASP A 187 21.26 78.80 9.79
C ASP A 187 21.51 79.82 8.68
N LEU A 188 21.56 79.39 7.41
CA LEU A 188 21.69 80.29 6.26
C LEU A 188 20.52 81.29 6.18
N ARG A 189 19.30 80.88 6.50
CA ARG A 189 18.14 81.79 6.51
C ARG A 189 18.28 82.86 7.60
N ASP A 190 18.75 82.48 8.78
CA ASP A 190 18.99 83.41 9.89
C ASP A 190 20.12 84.40 9.57
N GLU A 191 21.18 83.95 8.87
CA GLU A 191 22.24 84.83 8.36
C GLU A 191 21.71 85.80 7.31
N ILE A 192 20.85 85.34 6.40
CA ILE A 192 20.23 86.18 5.36
C ILE A 192 19.37 87.29 5.98
N GLU A 193 18.57 86.98 7.01
CA GLU A 193 17.74 87.97 7.70
C GLU A 193 18.59 89.08 8.36
N GLN A 194 19.76 88.72 8.93
CA GLN A 194 20.71 89.71 9.44
C GLN A 194 21.28 90.60 8.33
N VAL A 195 21.54 90.04 7.14
CA VAL A 195 21.99 90.83 5.98
C VAL A 195 20.89 91.78 5.51
N GLU A 196 19.61 91.34 5.45
CA GLU A 196 18.48 92.22 5.13
C GLU A 196 18.42 93.41 6.10
N GLU A 197 18.61 93.18 7.41
CA GLU A 197 18.66 94.25 8.42
C GLU A 197 19.80 95.24 8.16
N PHE A 198 21.02 94.74 7.90
CA PHE A 198 22.17 95.60 7.60
C PHE A 198 21.97 96.42 6.32
N VAL A 199 21.41 95.82 5.27
CA VAL A 199 21.12 96.51 4.01
C VAL A 199 20.08 97.61 4.23
N GLY A 200 19.04 97.35 5.02
CA GLY A 200 18.06 98.37 5.42
C GLY A 200 18.70 99.56 6.12
N VAL A 201 19.60 99.30 7.08
CA VAL A 201 20.36 100.38 7.77
C VAL A 201 21.26 101.15 6.80
N ILE A 202 21.90 100.48 5.84
CA ILE A 202 22.73 101.14 4.81
C ILE A 202 21.85 102.06 3.95
N ASN A 203 20.67 101.60 3.55
CA ASN A 203 19.74 102.38 2.74
C ASN A 203 19.26 103.63 3.50
N ASP A 204 18.92 103.49 4.79
CA ASP A 204 18.56 104.60 5.67
C ASP A 204 19.72 105.62 5.81
N ILE A 205 20.96 105.15 5.98
CA ILE A 205 22.15 106.02 6.08
C ILE A 205 22.41 106.74 4.76
N ALA A 206 22.30 106.04 3.63
CA ALA A 206 22.49 106.61 2.30
C ALA A 206 21.43 107.69 2.02
N GLU A 207 20.17 107.45 2.39
CA GLU A 207 19.08 108.44 2.25
C GLU A 207 19.32 109.67 3.14
N GLN A 208 19.68 109.47 4.41
CA GLN A 208 20.05 110.57 5.31
C GLN A 208 21.25 111.36 4.78
N THR A 209 22.26 110.68 4.24
CA THR A 209 23.46 111.32 3.66
C THR A 209 23.12 112.13 2.41
N ASN A 210 22.28 111.58 1.54
CA ASN A 210 21.76 112.27 0.35
C ASN A 210 20.95 113.53 0.75
N MET A 211 20.11 113.44 1.79
CA MET A 211 19.37 114.57 2.35
C MET A 211 20.27 115.63 2.98
N LEU A 212 21.32 115.22 3.72
CA LEU A 212 22.32 116.14 4.29
C LEU A 212 23.11 116.85 3.19
N ALA A 213 23.52 116.13 2.15
CA ALA A 213 24.23 116.68 0.99
C ALA A 213 23.35 117.66 0.20
N LEU A 214 22.06 117.35 0.02
CA LEU A 214 21.09 118.26 -0.60
C LEU A 214 20.94 119.56 0.20
N ASN A 215 20.80 119.46 1.53
CA ASN A 215 20.72 120.63 2.41
C ASN A 215 22.01 121.47 2.36
N ALA A 216 23.18 120.82 2.31
CA ALA A 216 24.47 121.49 2.18
C ALA A 216 24.62 122.22 0.84
N ASN A 217 24.17 121.62 -0.27
CA ASN A 217 24.12 122.24 -1.59
C ASN A 217 23.21 123.49 -1.62
N ILE A 218 22.05 123.42 -0.97
CA ILE A 218 21.13 124.57 -0.85
C ILE A 218 21.81 125.72 -0.11
N GLU A 219 22.55 125.44 0.97
CA GLU A 219 23.22 126.46 1.76
C GLU A 219 24.48 127.02 1.07
N ALA A 220 25.22 126.18 0.33
CA ALA A 220 26.33 126.58 -0.51
C ALA A 220 25.91 127.45 -1.72
N ALA A 221 24.65 127.37 -2.17
CA ALA A 221 24.09 128.28 -3.17
C ALA A 221 23.66 129.64 -2.58
N ARG A 222 23.55 129.76 -1.25
CA ARG A 222 23.19 131.01 -0.53
C ARG A 222 24.40 131.82 -0.06
N SER A 223 25.54 131.16 0.13
CA SER A 223 26.85 131.73 0.48
C SER A 223 27.73 131.62 -0.76
N ASP A 224 28.32 132.70 -1.30
CA ASP A 224 29.22 132.69 -2.49
C ASP A 224 30.53 131.86 -2.27
N SER A 225 30.41 130.56 -2.01
CA SER A 225 31.49 129.63 -1.66
C SER A 225 31.48 128.40 -2.56
N ASP A 226 31.95 128.57 -3.81
CA ASP A 226 31.94 127.54 -4.87
C ASP A 226 32.56 126.19 -4.46
N GLY A 227 33.55 126.17 -3.55
CA GLY A 227 34.21 124.93 -3.12
C GLY A 227 33.35 124.00 -2.27
N PHE A 228 32.35 124.51 -1.53
CA PHE A 228 31.47 123.70 -0.68
C PHE A 228 30.36 123.02 -1.49
N ALA A 229 29.89 123.64 -2.57
CA ALA A 229 28.89 123.06 -3.47
C ALA A 229 29.45 121.82 -4.19
N VAL A 230 30.70 121.87 -4.67
CA VAL A 230 31.36 120.73 -5.34
C VAL A 230 31.48 119.51 -4.40
N VAL A 231 31.80 119.73 -3.13
CA VAL A 231 31.89 118.64 -2.14
C VAL A 231 30.50 118.08 -1.82
N ALA A 232 29.48 118.92 -1.69
CA ALA A 232 28.11 118.48 -1.45
C ALA A 232 27.53 117.66 -2.62
N ASP A 233 27.80 118.05 -3.87
CA ASP A 233 27.44 117.25 -5.06
C ASP A 233 28.16 115.89 -5.10
N GLU A 234 29.45 115.83 -4.74
CA GLU A 234 30.20 114.57 -4.68
C GLU A 234 29.65 113.64 -3.58
N VAL A 235 29.34 114.17 -2.39
CA VAL A 235 28.71 113.40 -1.30
C VAL A 235 27.33 112.91 -1.71
N LYS A 236 26.54 113.73 -2.41
CA LYS A 236 25.23 113.33 -2.95
C LYS A 236 25.37 112.19 -3.96
N SER A 237 26.35 112.26 -4.86
CA SER A 237 26.63 111.20 -5.82
C SER A 237 27.07 109.91 -5.14
N LEU A 238 27.94 109.99 -4.12
CA LEU A 238 28.36 108.82 -3.33
C LEU A 238 27.20 108.20 -2.56
N ALA A 239 26.31 109.00 -1.99
CA ALA A 239 25.11 108.54 -1.31
C ALA A 239 24.16 107.81 -2.27
N GLY A 240 23.91 108.38 -3.46
CA GLY A 240 23.12 107.72 -4.50
C GLY A 240 23.73 106.40 -4.97
N ARG A 241 25.05 106.35 -5.20
CA ARG A 241 25.74 105.10 -5.55
C ARG A 241 25.73 104.06 -4.44
N SER A 242 25.66 104.49 -3.18
CA SER A 242 25.53 103.59 -2.02
C SER A 242 24.12 103.01 -1.93
N GLN A 243 23.10 103.82 -2.22
CA GLN A 243 21.70 103.40 -2.39
C GLN A 243 21.57 102.36 -3.52
N ASP A 244 22.09 102.67 -4.70
CA ASP A 244 22.05 101.75 -5.85
C ASP A 244 22.71 100.39 -5.52
N GLN A 245 23.76 100.39 -4.68
CA GLN A 245 24.38 99.13 -4.24
C GLN A 245 23.64 98.42 -3.11
N ALA A 246 23.03 99.16 -2.19
CA ALA A 246 22.14 98.55 -1.20
C ALA A 246 20.99 97.81 -1.89
N ASP A 247 20.36 98.45 -2.89
CA ASP A 247 19.28 97.86 -3.68
C ASP A 247 19.75 96.59 -4.43
N ASN A 248 20.94 96.59 -5.06
CA ASN A 248 21.48 95.38 -5.70
C ASN A 248 21.77 94.25 -4.70
N ILE A 249 22.21 94.58 -3.47
CA ILE A 249 22.42 93.58 -2.42
C ILE A 249 21.06 93.03 -1.97
N GLU A 250 20.04 93.88 -1.82
CA GLU A 250 18.67 93.47 -1.47
C GLU A 250 18.09 92.48 -2.49
N ASP A 251 18.24 92.75 -3.79
CA ASP A 251 17.85 91.84 -4.86
C ASP A 251 18.58 90.48 -4.78
N THR A 252 19.89 90.52 -4.54
CA THR A 252 20.72 89.31 -4.40
C THR A 252 20.28 88.49 -3.19
N VAL A 253 20.02 89.15 -2.06
CA VAL A 253 19.55 88.55 -0.82
C VAL A 253 18.18 87.90 -1.02
N ALA A 254 17.25 88.56 -1.69
CA ALA A 254 15.95 88.00 -2.03
C ALA A 254 16.08 86.72 -2.88
N GLU A 255 17.02 86.69 -3.84
CA GLU A 255 17.29 85.49 -4.65
C GLU A 255 17.87 84.34 -3.81
N ILE A 256 18.80 84.62 -2.89
CA ILE A 256 19.36 83.60 -1.99
C ILE A 256 18.26 83.07 -1.05
N LYS A 257 17.41 83.93 -0.50
CA LYS A 257 16.27 83.54 0.34
C LYS A 257 15.30 82.61 -0.40
N ALA A 258 14.98 82.93 -1.66
CA ALA A 258 14.16 82.09 -2.51
C ALA A 258 14.81 80.72 -2.76
N LYS A 259 16.14 80.67 -2.99
CA LYS A 259 16.89 79.41 -3.13
C LYS A 259 16.87 78.59 -1.83
N ALA A 260 17.11 79.21 -0.67
CA ALA A 260 17.08 78.55 0.62
C ALA A 260 15.69 77.93 0.92
N ASN A 261 14.61 78.66 0.63
CA ASN A 261 13.25 78.13 0.78
C ASN A 261 12.98 76.94 -0.14
N ARG A 262 13.45 77.00 -1.39
CA ARG A 262 13.34 75.87 -2.32
C ARG A 262 14.13 74.65 -1.83
N THR A 263 15.36 74.85 -1.38
CA THR A 263 16.19 73.78 -0.81
C THR A 263 15.54 73.17 0.43
N THR A 264 14.93 73.97 1.31
CA THR A 264 14.18 73.45 2.47
C THR A 264 13.04 72.52 2.03
N ASN A 265 12.28 72.90 1.01
CA ASN A 265 11.20 72.06 0.48
C ASN A 265 11.74 70.77 -0.16
N GLU A 266 12.85 70.85 -0.90
CA GLU A 266 13.52 69.68 -1.51
C GLU A 266 14.02 68.70 -0.41
N VAL A 267 14.58 69.21 0.68
CA VAL A 267 15.03 68.41 1.83
C VAL A 267 13.86 67.75 2.56
N ASN A 268 12.75 68.46 2.76
CA ASN A 268 11.56 67.87 3.38
C ASN A 268 10.99 66.72 2.54
N THR A 269 10.88 66.90 1.22
CA THR A 269 10.46 65.83 0.31
C THR A 269 11.44 64.65 0.35
N ALA A 270 12.75 64.91 0.39
CA ALA A 270 13.75 63.85 0.49
C ALA A 270 13.61 63.06 1.80
N ASN A 271 13.30 63.73 2.92
CA ASN A 271 13.05 63.05 4.20
C ASN A 271 11.79 62.17 4.16
N ASP A 272 10.71 62.63 3.52
CA ASP A 272 9.51 61.82 3.33
C ASP A 272 9.81 60.57 2.47
N GLU A 273 10.60 60.72 1.40
CA GLU A 273 11.04 59.60 0.55
C GLU A 273 11.94 58.62 1.30
N ILE A 274 12.87 59.11 2.12
CA ILE A 274 13.74 58.30 2.98
C ILE A 274 12.90 57.48 3.97
N GLN A 275 11.90 58.10 4.59
CA GLN A 275 11.01 57.41 5.52
C GLN A 275 10.19 56.31 4.80
N SER A 276 9.66 56.61 3.62
CA SER A 276 8.96 55.61 2.80
C SER A 276 9.87 54.44 2.43
N ALA A 277 11.11 54.71 2.02
CA ALA A 277 12.07 53.68 1.67
C ALA A 277 12.39 52.77 2.87
N ARG A 278 12.51 53.35 4.08
CA ARG A 278 12.72 52.62 5.32
C ARG A 278 11.55 51.67 5.61
N ASP A 279 10.31 52.15 5.49
CA ASP A 279 9.11 51.35 5.71
C ASP A 279 9.01 50.19 4.70
N ASP A 280 9.34 50.45 3.43
CA ASP A 280 9.38 49.43 2.38
C ASP A 280 10.42 48.33 2.66
N ILE A 281 11.61 48.70 3.12
CA ILE A 281 12.66 47.72 3.46
C ILE A 281 12.28 46.90 4.71
N GLN A 282 11.62 47.52 5.69
CA GLN A 282 11.09 46.78 6.84
C GLN A 282 10.05 45.74 6.41
N ALA A 283 9.16 46.07 5.48
CA ALA A 283 8.22 45.11 4.93
C ALA A 283 8.93 43.96 4.19
N VAL A 284 10.03 44.23 3.47
CA VAL A 284 10.87 43.19 2.87
C VAL A 284 11.45 42.26 3.94
N LEU A 285 12.00 42.79 5.03
CA LEU A 285 12.53 41.99 6.14
C LEU A 285 11.47 41.07 6.75
N GLU A 286 10.27 41.59 7.01
CA GLU A 286 9.16 40.80 7.54
C GLU A 286 8.74 39.68 6.59
N ASN A 287 8.72 39.94 5.28
CA ASN A 287 8.41 38.93 4.28
C ASN A 287 9.51 37.85 4.21
N GLN A 288 10.79 38.23 4.25
CA GLN A 288 11.89 37.26 4.22
C GLN A 288 11.92 36.38 5.48
N GLN A 289 11.56 36.92 6.65
CA GLN A 289 11.40 36.11 7.87
C GLN A 289 10.27 35.09 7.74
N GLN A 290 9.14 35.47 7.12
CA GLN A 290 8.06 34.52 6.84
C GLN A 290 8.48 33.43 5.85
N ILE A 291 9.28 33.77 4.83
CA ILE A 291 9.85 32.80 3.90
C ILE A 291 10.78 31.83 4.64
N LEU A 292 11.67 32.33 5.50
CA LEU A 292 12.55 31.47 6.32
C LEU A 292 11.75 30.48 7.16
N ALA A 293 10.68 30.94 7.83
CA ALA A 293 9.81 30.06 8.61
C ALA A 293 9.09 29.02 7.74
N ALA A 294 8.63 29.39 6.54
CA ALA A 294 8.00 28.47 5.60
C ALA A 294 9.00 27.42 5.06
N VAL A 295 10.25 27.81 4.83
CA VAL A 295 11.32 26.90 4.44
C VAL A 295 11.64 25.90 5.56
N GLU A 296 11.74 26.35 6.81
CA GLU A 296 11.95 25.45 7.96
C GLU A 296 10.80 24.45 8.13
N GLN A 297 9.56 24.88 7.92
CA GLN A 297 8.41 23.98 7.92
C GLN A 297 8.48 22.95 6.77
N THR A 298 8.95 23.38 5.60
CA THR A 298 9.15 22.50 4.44
C THR A 298 10.25 21.46 4.71
N GLU A 299 11.38 21.87 5.28
CA GLU A 299 12.47 20.96 5.69
C GLU A 299 11.97 19.91 6.69
N SER A 300 11.17 20.31 7.69
CA SER A 300 10.55 19.38 8.63
C SER A 300 9.63 18.39 7.94
N GLY A 301 8.77 18.86 7.03
CA GLY A 301 7.86 17.99 6.28
C GLY A 301 8.58 16.99 5.38
N ILE A 302 9.71 17.39 4.78
CA ILE A 302 10.55 16.49 3.98
C ILE A 302 11.21 15.42 4.85
N SER A 303 11.66 15.77 6.06
CA SER A 303 12.20 14.78 6.99
C SER A 303 11.15 13.71 7.35
N GLU A 304 9.90 14.12 7.59
CA GLU A 304 8.80 13.17 7.84
C GLU A 304 8.49 12.29 6.62
N ILE A 305 8.57 12.85 5.42
CA ILE A 305 8.43 12.08 4.17
C ILE A 305 9.56 11.06 4.05
N ALA A 306 10.81 11.45 4.29
CA ALA A 306 11.95 10.54 4.22
C ALA A 306 11.81 9.36 5.19
N ASP A 307 11.44 9.63 6.46
CA ASP A 307 11.19 8.58 7.45
C ASP A 307 10.05 7.64 7.01
N ALA A 308 8.97 8.18 6.44
CA ALA A 308 7.87 7.38 5.93
C ALA A 308 8.25 6.55 4.69
N THR A 309 9.12 7.09 3.83
CA THR A 309 9.66 6.40 2.65
C THR A 309 10.56 5.24 3.05
N ASP A 310 11.41 5.43 4.06
CA ASP A 310 12.24 4.34 4.62
C ASP A 310 11.38 3.21 5.19
N GLU A 311 10.32 3.54 5.94
CA GLU A 311 9.38 2.54 6.44
C GLU A 311 8.66 1.80 5.30
N GLN A 312 8.25 2.52 4.26
CA GLN A 312 7.63 1.92 3.07
C GLN A 312 8.58 0.96 2.34
N ALA A 313 9.88 1.28 2.28
CA ALA A 313 10.89 0.38 1.72
C ALA A 313 10.98 -0.92 2.52
N ASN A 314 11.04 -0.83 3.85
CA ASN A 314 11.05 -2.02 4.73
C ASN A 314 9.79 -2.88 4.53
N VAL A 315 8.61 -2.26 4.47
CA VAL A 315 7.36 -2.98 4.23
C VAL A 315 7.35 -3.65 2.85
N ALA A 316 7.91 -3.02 1.81
CA ALA A 316 8.02 -3.64 0.49
C ALA A 316 8.91 -4.89 0.52
N GLU A 317 10.03 -4.85 1.25
CA GLU A 317 10.90 -6.01 1.45
C GLU A 317 10.19 -7.14 2.21
N GLU A 318 9.44 -6.82 3.27
CA GLU A 318 8.65 -7.79 4.03
C GLU A 318 7.59 -8.47 3.16
N ILE A 319 6.87 -7.70 2.33
CA ILE A 319 5.88 -8.25 1.40
C ILE A 319 6.56 -9.15 0.36
N SER A 320 7.70 -8.72 -0.21
CA SER A 320 8.47 -9.54 -1.16
C SER A 320 8.86 -10.89 -0.54
N SER A 321 9.37 -10.86 0.71
CA SER A 321 9.70 -12.10 1.43
C SER A 321 8.48 -12.97 1.71
N ALA A 322 7.33 -12.37 2.03
CA ALA A 322 6.09 -13.11 2.26
C ALA A 322 5.56 -13.76 0.97
N VAL A 323 5.67 -13.07 -0.17
CA VAL A 323 5.30 -13.62 -1.49
C VAL A 323 6.19 -14.82 -1.83
N ASP A 324 7.49 -14.74 -1.56
CA ASP A 324 8.41 -15.86 -1.78
C ASP A 324 8.08 -17.07 -0.89
N ASP A 325 7.80 -16.86 0.40
CA ASP A 325 7.36 -17.93 1.31
C ASP A 325 6.08 -18.62 0.84
N VAL A 326 5.06 -17.83 0.45
CA VAL A 326 3.80 -18.39 -0.06
C VAL A 326 4.02 -19.14 -1.37
N SER A 327 4.91 -18.66 -2.25
CA SER A 327 5.30 -19.34 -3.49
C SER A 327 5.97 -20.70 -3.22
N GLN A 328 6.91 -20.75 -2.28
CA GLN A 328 7.54 -22.01 -1.86
C GLN A 328 6.53 -22.98 -1.27
N ARG A 329 5.61 -22.49 -0.43
CA ARG A 329 4.54 -23.33 0.15
C ARG A 329 3.56 -23.84 -0.90
N ALA A 330 3.25 -23.05 -1.93
CA ALA A 330 2.43 -23.48 -3.05
C ALA A 330 3.09 -24.63 -3.84
N GLN A 331 4.42 -24.60 -4.02
CA GLN A 331 5.17 -25.70 -4.63
C GLN A 331 5.08 -26.98 -3.80
N VAL A 332 5.26 -26.89 -2.48
CA VAL A 332 5.10 -28.04 -1.57
C VAL A 332 3.70 -28.65 -1.67
N VAL A 333 2.64 -27.82 -1.74
CA VAL A 333 1.26 -28.32 -1.89
C VAL A 333 1.08 -29.05 -3.23
N ASN A 334 1.66 -28.55 -4.33
CA ASN A 334 1.62 -29.25 -5.61
C ASN A 334 2.29 -30.63 -5.54
N ASP A 335 3.45 -30.73 -4.89
CA ASP A 335 4.17 -31.99 -4.75
C ASP A 335 3.37 -33.01 -3.91
N GLU A 336 2.78 -32.58 -2.79
CA GLU A 336 1.90 -33.41 -1.94
C GLU A 336 0.64 -33.88 -2.70
N ILE A 337 0.05 -33.04 -3.55
CA ILE A 337 -1.09 -33.43 -4.37
C ILE A 337 -0.71 -34.46 -5.43
N ALA A 338 0.49 -34.37 -5.99
CA ALA A 338 1.00 -35.40 -6.90
C ALA A 338 1.15 -36.76 -6.19
N GLU A 339 1.67 -36.77 -4.95
CA GLU A 339 1.77 -37.99 -4.14
C GLU A 339 0.39 -38.58 -3.81
N ILE A 340 -0.58 -37.74 -3.42
CA ILE A 340 -1.97 -38.16 -3.17
C ILE A 340 -2.58 -38.77 -4.44
N ALA A 341 -2.32 -38.19 -5.62
CA ALA A 341 -2.82 -38.73 -6.88
C ALA A 341 -2.27 -40.13 -7.17
N ASP A 342 -0.97 -40.34 -6.98
CA ASP A 342 -0.30 -41.63 -7.17
C ASP A 342 -0.82 -42.71 -6.18
N GLU A 343 -1.01 -42.35 -4.90
CA GLU A 343 -1.59 -43.25 -3.91
C GLU A 343 -3.04 -43.60 -4.25
N ASN A 344 -3.82 -42.64 -4.74
CA ASN A 344 -5.22 -42.82 -5.07
C ASN A 344 -5.41 -43.68 -6.34
N GLU A 345 -4.50 -43.58 -7.31
CA GLU A 345 -4.43 -44.51 -8.45
C GLU A 345 -4.17 -45.94 -7.96
N SER A 346 -3.19 -46.11 -7.06
CA SER A 346 -2.89 -47.42 -6.44
C SER A 346 -4.08 -48.01 -5.68
N GLN A 347 -4.84 -47.19 -4.95
CA GLN A 347 -6.08 -47.61 -4.27
C GLN A 347 -7.15 -48.05 -5.27
N THR A 348 -7.31 -47.32 -6.38
CA THR A 348 -8.29 -47.66 -7.43
C THR A 348 -7.95 -48.99 -8.10
N GLU A 349 -6.67 -49.28 -8.33
CA GLU A 349 -6.22 -50.58 -8.82
C GLU A 349 -6.49 -51.70 -7.80
N MET A 350 -6.24 -51.44 -6.52
CA MET A 350 -6.52 -52.39 -5.43
C MET A 350 -8.02 -52.69 -5.34
N VAL A 351 -8.87 -51.67 -5.49
CA VAL A 351 -10.32 -51.82 -5.54
C VAL A 351 -10.73 -52.77 -6.67
N SER A 352 -10.24 -52.48 -7.87
CA SER A 352 -10.52 -53.28 -9.06
C SER A 352 -10.00 -54.72 -8.95
N ARG A 353 -8.92 -54.95 -8.20
CA ARG A 353 -8.37 -56.29 -7.96
C ARG A 353 -9.21 -57.08 -6.97
N LEU A 354 -9.60 -56.46 -5.86
CA LEU A 354 -10.40 -57.09 -4.80
C LEU A 354 -11.81 -57.43 -5.31
N THR A 355 -12.47 -56.55 -6.07
CA THR A 355 -13.75 -56.86 -6.71
C THR A 355 -13.66 -58.11 -7.58
N ARG A 356 -12.62 -58.23 -8.42
CA ARG A 356 -12.40 -59.43 -9.24
C ARG A 356 -12.12 -60.69 -8.41
N GLN A 357 -11.46 -60.55 -7.25
CA GLN A 357 -11.21 -61.68 -6.35
C GLN A 357 -12.49 -62.18 -5.67
N VAL A 358 -13.39 -61.27 -5.25
CA VAL A 358 -14.70 -61.63 -4.69
C VAL A 358 -15.53 -62.37 -5.74
N GLU A 359 -15.65 -61.82 -6.96
CA GLU A 359 -16.35 -62.47 -8.07
C GLU A 359 -15.76 -63.85 -8.44
N GLN A 360 -14.46 -64.06 -8.22
CA GLN A 360 -13.81 -65.35 -8.45
C GLN A 360 -14.15 -66.33 -7.31
N ILE A 361 -14.07 -65.90 -6.06
CA ILE A 361 -14.43 -66.73 -4.89
C ILE A 361 -15.89 -67.17 -5.00
N ASP A 362 -16.79 -66.27 -5.40
CA ASP A 362 -18.21 -66.60 -5.57
C ASP A 362 -18.44 -67.67 -6.64
N ARG A 363 -17.69 -67.59 -7.74
CA ARG A 363 -17.74 -68.62 -8.80
C ARG A 363 -17.16 -69.96 -8.35
N GLU A 364 -15.98 -69.96 -7.73
CA GLU A 364 -15.34 -71.19 -7.25
C GLU A 364 -16.20 -71.91 -6.20
N LEU A 365 -16.86 -71.14 -5.32
CA LEU A 365 -17.69 -71.71 -4.28
C LEU A 365 -19.01 -72.26 -4.85
N ALA A 366 -19.62 -71.57 -5.82
CA ALA A 366 -20.75 -72.11 -6.57
C ALA A 366 -20.39 -73.44 -7.28
N GLU A 367 -19.21 -73.53 -7.90
CA GLU A 367 -18.72 -74.77 -8.51
C GLU A 367 -18.46 -75.89 -7.50
N VAL A 368 -17.92 -75.60 -6.31
CA VAL A 368 -17.70 -76.61 -5.25
C VAL A 368 -19.03 -77.13 -4.69
N MET A 369 -20.04 -76.25 -4.59
CA MET A 369 -21.37 -76.61 -4.12
C MET A 369 -22.15 -77.45 -5.13
N ASP A 370 -21.99 -77.18 -6.42
CA ASP A 370 -22.62 -77.94 -7.52
C ASP A 370 -21.84 -79.23 -7.86
N GLY A 371 -20.51 -79.20 -7.77
CA GLY A 371 -19.59 -80.29 -8.16
C GLY A 371 -19.32 -81.36 -7.10
N SER A 372 -19.96 -81.29 -5.93
CA SER A 372 -19.81 -82.28 -4.85
C SER A 372 -21.08 -83.10 -4.59
N VAL A 373 -21.88 -83.33 -5.63
CA VAL A 373 -23.06 -84.22 -5.64
C VAL A 373 -22.62 -85.68 -5.71
#